data_AF-A0A9X2MGB9-F1
#
_entry.id   AF-A0A9X2MGB9-F1
#
_cell.length_a   1.000
_cell.length_b   1.000
_cell.length_c   1.000
_cell.angle_alpha   90.00
_cell.angle_beta   90.00
_cell.angle_gamma   90.00
#
_symmetry.space_group_name_H-M   'P 1'
#
loop_
_entity.id
_entity.type
_entity.pdbx_description
1 polymer ?
#
loop_
_entity_poly.entity_id
_entity_poly.type
_entity_poly.pdbx_seq_one_letter_code
_entity_poly.pdbx_strand_id
1 'polypeptide(L)'
;MFFLASVNKEVLKKQNKYLKSTLEIPIINSGNSQIDDKVNQKIKEDILKFYEDSLKEAQSFLEDFELDESNFVADASFEVKKNTPNAISILVKYYKYSGGAHGYYEYVPYNIDLRSGNNLSLKELFKTEVDYKIIIDKEIEKQIKELGKKDKDLDKIYDFYGIKENQKFYLEDDNIVIYFDLYDIAPYAAGIPEFPIIIENIKKQIKEDYLDMVI
;
A
#
# COMPACT_ATOMS: atom_id res chain seq x y z
N MET A 1 -5.78 -28.85 -8.95
CA MET A 1 -5.36 -27.69 -9.76
C MET A 1 -5.58 -26.49 -8.88
N PHE A 2 -4.52 -25.83 -8.42
CA PHE A 2 -4.67 -24.60 -7.63
C PHE A 2 -4.97 -23.46 -8.60
N PHE A 3 -6.07 -22.74 -8.37
CA PHE A 3 -6.49 -21.61 -9.19
C PHE A 3 -5.97 -20.33 -8.53
N LEU A 4 -5.28 -19.49 -9.31
CA LEU A 4 -4.94 -18.14 -8.87
C LEU A 4 -6.13 -17.24 -9.09
N ALA A 5 -6.35 -16.29 -8.19
CA ALA A 5 -7.40 -15.29 -8.39
C ALA A 5 -7.12 -14.50 -9.67
N SER A 6 -8.17 -14.13 -10.40
CA SER A 6 -8.03 -13.16 -11.49
C SER A 6 -8.35 -11.76 -10.99
N VAL A 7 -7.64 -10.76 -11.51
CA VAL A 7 -7.89 -9.35 -11.18
C VAL A 7 -8.18 -8.60 -12.47
N ASN A 8 -9.40 -8.12 -12.60
CA ASN A 8 -9.81 -7.19 -13.64
C ASN A 8 -9.82 -5.76 -13.09
N LYS A 9 -10.07 -4.78 -13.96
CA LYS A 9 -10.24 -3.39 -13.54
C LYS A 9 -11.55 -2.78 -14.04
N GLU A 10 -12.23 -2.08 -13.14
CA GLU A 10 -13.27 -1.12 -13.46
C GLU A 10 -12.62 0.28 -13.49
N VAL A 11 -12.91 1.10 -14.50
CA VAL A 11 -12.35 2.46 -14.60
C VAL A 11 -13.48 3.48 -14.55
N LEU A 12 -13.46 4.34 -13.54
CA LEU A 12 -14.39 5.46 -13.39
C LEU A 12 -13.66 6.77 -13.69
N LYS A 13 -14.11 7.49 -14.71
CA LYS A 13 -13.66 8.85 -15.01
C LYS A 13 -14.69 9.85 -14.53
N LYS A 14 -14.27 10.78 -13.68
CA LYS A 14 -15.11 11.87 -13.16
C LYS A 14 -14.43 13.21 -13.46
N GLN A 15 -15.22 14.17 -13.91
CA GLN A 15 -14.73 15.51 -14.19
C GLN A 15 -15.83 16.52 -13.87
N ASN A 16 -15.50 17.50 -13.06
CA ASN A 16 -16.32 18.67 -12.78
C ASN A 16 -15.39 19.90 -12.61
N LYS A 17 -15.96 21.08 -12.32
CA LYS A 17 -15.17 22.32 -12.18
C LYS A 17 -14.19 22.32 -11.01
N TYR A 18 -14.36 21.43 -10.05
CA TYR A 18 -13.52 21.32 -8.85
C TYR A 18 -12.40 20.31 -9.02
N LEU A 19 -12.65 19.19 -9.71
CA LEU A 19 -11.76 18.02 -9.69
C LEU A 19 -11.87 17.18 -10.95
N LYS A 20 -10.73 16.71 -11.44
CA LYS A 20 -10.61 15.65 -12.44
C LYS A 20 -10.05 14.38 -11.81
N SER A 21 -10.67 13.25 -12.11
CA SER A 21 -10.31 11.97 -11.51
C SER A 21 -10.43 10.81 -12.50
N THR A 22 -9.43 9.95 -12.50
CA THR A 22 -9.45 8.59 -13.04
C THR A 22 -9.25 7.63 -11.89
N LEU A 23 -10.26 6.81 -11.61
CA LEU A 23 -10.25 5.83 -10.52
C LEU A 23 -10.22 4.43 -11.15
N GLU A 24 -9.09 3.74 -11.07
CA GLU A 24 -8.98 2.31 -11.39
C GLU A 24 -9.29 1.49 -10.14
N ILE A 25 -10.36 0.69 -10.21
CA ILE A 25 -10.84 -0.14 -9.11
C ILE A 25 -10.53 -1.60 -9.46
N PRO A 26 -9.74 -2.31 -8.63
CA PRO A 26 -9.49 -3.73 -8.85
C PRO A 26 -10.76 -4.55 -8.58
N ILE A 27 -11.03 -5.52 -9.44
CA ILE A 27 -12.13 -6.48 -9.31
C ILE A 27 -11.51 -7.88 -9.24
N ILE A 28 -11.49 -8.44 -8.04
CA ILE A 28 -10.91 -9.73 -7.72
C ILE A 28 -11.98 -10.81 -7.92
N ASN A 29 -11.56 -11.91 -8.55
CA ASN A 29 -12.34 -13.14 -8.65
C ASN A 29 -11.48 -14.31 -8.19
N SER A 30 -11.72 -14.77 -6.97
CA SER A 30 -11.07 -15.92 -6.33
C SER A 30 -11.78 -17.24 -6.60
N GLY A 31 -12.98 -17.19 -7.20
CA GLY A 31 -13.89 -18.34 -7.32
C GLY A 31 -14.80 -18.53 -6.11
N ASN A 32 -14.71 -17.67 -5.09
CA ASN A 32 -15.60 -17.63 -3.94
C ASN A 32 -16.34 -16.29 -3.89
N SER A 33 -17.61 -16.28 -4.32
CA SER A 33 -18.39 -15.05 -4.46
C SER A 33 -18.56 -14.27 -3.15
N GLN A 34 -18.64 -14.94 -2.00
CA GLN A 34 -18.78 -14.25 -0.71
C GLN A 34 -17.51 -13.47 -0.34
N ILE A 35 -16.34 -14.06 -0.63
CA ILE A 35 -15.04 -13.40 -0.42
C ILE A 35 -14.86 -12.28 -1.44
N ASP A 36 -15.17 -12.55 -2.71
CA ASP A 36 -15.05 -11.59 -3.80
C ASP A 36 -15.93 -10.36 -3.52
N ASP A 37 -17.21 -10.55 -3.16
CA ASP A 37 -18.14 -9.45 -2.85
C ASP A 37 -17.62 -8.59 -1.70
N LYS A 38 -17.21 -9.22 -0.59
CA LYS A 38 -16.69 -8.53 0.59
C LYS A 38 -15.45 -7.69 0.26
N VAL A 39 -14.48 -8.28 -0.43
CA VAL A 39 -13.20 -7.63 -0.72
C VAL A 39 -13.37 -6.53 -1.77
N ASN A 40 -14.08 -6.82 -2.86
CA ASN A 40 -14.33 -5.85 -3.93
C ASN A 40 -15.15 -4.66 -3.42
N GLN A 41 -16.16 -4.91 -2.57
CA GLN A 41 -16.93 -3.84 -1.93
C GLN A 41 -16.02 -2.96 -1.08
N LYS A 42 -15.18 -3.55 -0.22
CA LYS A 42 -14.29 -2.78 0.66
C LYS A 42 -13.32 -1.88 -0.12
N ILE A 43 -12.65 -2.42 -1.14
CA ILE A 43 -11.69 -1.64 -1.94
C ILE A 43 -12.42 -0.54 -2.72
N LYS A 44 -13.58 -0.84 -3.30
CA LYS A 44 -14.40 0.15 -4.02
C LYS A 44 -14.86 1.28 -3.10
N GLU A 45 -15.33 0.97 -1.89
CA GLU A 45 -15.74 1.97 -0.90
C GLU A 45 -14.57 2.87 -0.49
N ASP A 46 -13.38 2.32 -0.27
CA ASP A 46 -12.20 3.11 0.08
C ASP A 46 -11.77 4.06 -1.04
N ILE A 47 -11.74 3.58 -2.30
CA ILE A 47 -11.39 4.40 -3.47
C ILE A 47 -12.43 5.51 -3.69
N LEU A 48 -13.72 5.20 -3.53
CA LEU A 48 -14.79 6.19 -3.64
C LEU A 48 -14.72 7.19 -2.49
N LYS A 49 -14.42 6.75 -1.27
CA LYS A 49 -14.22 7.66 -0.13
C LYS A 49 -13.04 8.60 -0.38
N PHE A 50 -11.92 8.11 -0.89
CA PHE A 50 -10.78 8.94 -1.30
C PHE A 50 -11.20 10.03 -2.31
N TYR A 51 -11.98 9.66 -3.33
CA TYR A 51 -12.51 10.62 -4.30
C TYR A 51 -13.43 11.66 -3.64
N GLU A 52 -14.39 11.23 -2.82
CA GLU A 52 -15.36 12.15 -2.18
C GLU A 52 -14.67 13.11 -1.20
N ASP A 53 -13.68 12.65 -0.44
CA ASP A 53 -12.91 13.51 0.46
C ASP A 53 -12.06 14.51 -0.34
N SER A 54 -11.44 14.08 -1.45
CA SER A 54 -10.70 14.97 -2.35
C SER A 54 -11.60 16.01 -3.02
N LEU A 55 -12.83 15.64 -3.37
CA LEU A 55 -13.80 16.55 -3.96
C LEU A 55 -14.21 17.64 -2.96
N LYS A 56 -14.45 17.27 -1.69
CA LYS A 56 -14.77 18.24 -0.63
C LYS A 56 -13.62 19.20 -0.39
N GLU A 57 -12.38 18.70 -0.32
CA GLU A 57 -11.18 19.55 -0.18
C GLU A 57 -11.07 20.55 -1.35
N ALA A 58 -11.29 20.09 -2.58
CA ALA A 58 -11.27 20.94 -3.77
C ALA A 58 -12.39 22.00 -3.75
N GLN A 59 -13.60 21.63 -3.32
CA GLN A 59 -14.73 22.55 -3.18
C GLN A 59 -14.44 23.66 -2.18
N SER A 60 -14.00 23.31 -0.96
CA SER A 60 -13.67 24.28 0.07
C SER A 60 -12.55 25.23 -0.38
N PHE A 61 -11.52 24.73 -1.06
CA PHE A 61 -10.46 25.58 -1.59
C PHE A 61 -11.00 26.61 -2.60
N LEU A 62 -11.85 26.22 -3.54
CA LEU A 62 -12.36 27.15 -4.55
C LEU A 62 -13.26 28.22 -3.92
N GLU A 63 -14.05 27.84 -2.91
CA GLU A 63 -14.90 28.74 -2.16
C GLU A 63 -14.08 29.75 -1.33
N ASP A 64 -13.07 29.28 -0.60
CA ASP A 64 -12.23 30.12 0.26
C ASP A 64 -11.40 31.16 -0.52
N PHE A 65 -11.04 30.83 -1.77
CA PHE A 65 -10.25 31.70 -2.65
C PHE A 65 -11.06 32.39 -3.75
N GLU A 66 -12.39 32.25 -3.74
CA GLU A 66 -13.32 32.83 -4.74
C GLU A 66 -12.92 32.51 -6.20
N LEU A 67 -12.51 31.26 -6.44
CA LEU A 67 -12.08 30.78 -7.77
C LEU A 67 -13.23 30.07 -8.50
N ASP A 68 -13.33 30.30 -9.81
CA ASP A 68 -14.40 29.70 -10.64
C ASP A 68 -14.17 28.21 -10.94
N GLU A 69 -12.92 27.80 -11.16
CA GLU A 69 -12.53 26.44 -11.49
C GLU A 69 -11.11 26.10 -11.00
N SER A 70 -10.80 24.80 -10.99
CA SER A 70 -9.51 24.26 -10.57
C SER A 70 -8.96 23.30 -11.62
N ASN A 71 -7.64 23.11 -11.59
CA ASN A 71 -6.96 22.02 -12.32
C ASN A 71 -6.57 20.87 -11.37
N PHE A 72 -7.31 20.69 -10.27
CA PHE A 72 -6.99 19.68 -9.28
C PHE A 72 -7.25 18.28 -9.81
N VAL A 73 -6.42 17.35 -9.36
CA VAL A 73 -6.48 15.95 -9.74
C VAL A 73 -6.57 15.09 -8.48
N ALA A 74 -7.41 14.06 -8.52
CA ALA A 74 -7.38 12.96 -7.54
C ALA A 74 -7.57 11.64 -8.28
N ASP A 75 -6.48 10.91 -8.47
CA ASP A 75 -6.45 9.66 -9.22
C ASP A 75 -6.19 8.48 -8.30
N ALA A 76 -6.78 7.33 -8.64
CA ALA A 76 -6.49 6.05 -8.01
C ALA A 76 -6.02 5.06 -9.09
N SER A 77 -4.88 4.42 -8.87
CA SER A 77 -4.38 3.31 -9.69
C SER A 77 -3.98 2.15 -8.79
N PHE A 78 -3.80 0.95 -9.33
CA PHE A 78 -3.39 -0.19 -8.52
C PHE A 78 -2.39 -1.11 -9.22
N GLU A 79 -1.64 -1.85 -8.41
CA GLU A 79 -0.73 -2.90 -8.85
C GLU A 79 -1.01 -4.18 -8.06
N VAL A 80 -1.03 -5.33 -8.75
CA VAL A 80 -1.04 -6.64 -8.09
C VAL A 80 0.42 -7.01 -7.81
N LYS A 81 0.79 -7.05 -6.53
CA LYS A 81 2.16 -7.32 -6.07
C LYS A 81 2.41 -8.81 -5.81
N LYS A 82 1.40 -9.54 -5.36
CA LYS A 82 1.45 -11.00 -5.19
C LYS A 82 0.09 -11.63 -5.41
N ASN A 83 0.08 -12.84 -5.97
CA ASN A 83 -1.12 -13.63 -6.19
C ASN A 83 -0.79 -15.11 -6.03
N THR A 84 -1.16 -15.69 -4.89
CA THR A 84 -1.07 -17.11 -4.59
C THR A 84 -2.47 -17.70 -4.51
N PRO A 85 -2.63 -19.04 -4.42
CA PRO A 85 -3.95 -19.65 -4.24
C PRO A 85 -4.68 -19.19 -2.97
N ASN A 86 -3.93 -18.75 -1.94
CA ASN A 86 -4.49 -18.43 -0.62
C ASN A 86 -4.33 -16.94 -0.25
N ALA A 87 -3.56 -16.15 -0.99
CA ALA A 87 -3.46 -14.72 -0.72
C ALA A 87 -3.30 -13.88 -1.98
N ILE A 88 -3.76 -12.64 -1.90
CA ILE A 88 -3.49 -11.62 -2.91
C ILE A 88 -3.03 -10.33 -2.24
N SER A 89 -1.97 -9.73 -2.77
CA SER A 89 -1.46 -8.43 -2.33
C SER A 89 -1.63 -7.42 -3.44
N ILE A 90 -2.43 -6.38 -3.17
CA ILE A 90 -2.69 -5.27 -4.09
C ILE A 90 -2.24 -3.98 -3.42
N LEU A 91 -1.50 -3.16 -4.16
CA LEU A 91 -1.10 -1.84 -3.74
C LEU A 91 -1.91 -0.80 -4.51
N VAL A 92 -2.78 -0.08 -3.82
CA VAL A 92 -3.55 1.03 -4.41
C VAL A 92 -2.79 2.32 -4.19
N LYS A 93 -2.50 3.04 -5.26
CA LYS A 93 -1.90 4.37 -5.24
C LYS A 93 -3.00 5.42 -5.28
N TYR A 94 -3.00 6.29 -4.28
CA TYR A 94 -3.78 7.52 -4.29
C TYR A 94 -2.87 8.68 -4.64
N TYR A 95 -3.19 9.42 -5.70
CA TYR A 95 -2.46 10.60 -6.14
C TYR A 95 -3.37 11.82 -6.10
N LYS A 96 -2.91 12.91 -5.50
CA LYS A 96 -3.58 14.21 -5.52
C LYS A 96 -2.67 15.30 -6.07
N TYR A 97 -3.24 16.25 -6.80
CA TYR A 97 -2.59 17.51 -7.12
C TYR A 97 -3.56 18.66 -6.86
N SER A 98 -3.15 19.61 -6.03
CA SER A 98 -3.97 20.74 -5.58
C SER A 98 -3.32 22.10 -5.89
N GLY A 99 -2.53 22.19 -6.97
CA GLY A 99 -1.94 23.46 -7.45
C GLY A 99 -0.63 23.89 -6.78
N GLY A 100 -0.04 23.04 -5.92
CA GLY A 100 1.27 23.27 -5.32
C GLY A 100 2.46 22.97 -6.26
N ALA A 101 3.67 22.98 -5.73
CA ALA A 101 4.89 22.71 -6.50
C ALA A 101 4.96 21.29 -7.09
N HIS A 102 4.30 20.33 -6.43
CA HIS A 102 4.21 18.94 -6.86
C HIS A 102 2.91 18.31 -6.35
N GLY A 103 2.57 17.12 -6.87
CA GLY A 103 1.49 16.30 -6.31
C GLY A 103 1.89 15.60 -5.01
N TYR A 104 0.92 15.02 -4.34
CA TYR A 104 1.11 14.13 -3.21
C TYR A 104 0.61 12.73 -3.59
N TYR A 105 1.26 11.69 -3.10
CA TYR A 105 0.73 10.35 -3.23
C TYR A 105 0.99 9.50 -2.00
N GLU A 106 0.11 8.53 -1.80
CA GLU A 106 0.30 7.47 -0.81
C GLU A 106 -0.04 6.12 -1.44
N TYR A 107 0.48 5.06 -0.81
CA TYR A 107 0.08 3.69 -1.11
C TYR A 107 -0.74 3.10 0.03
N VAL A 108 -1.85 2.48 -0.31
CA VAL A 108 -2.70 1.71 0.60
C VAL A 108 -2.60 0.23 0.22
N PRO A 109 -2.13 -0.65 1.12
CA PRO A 109 -1.95 -2.05 0.82
C PRO A 109 -3.19 -2.85 1.20
N TYR A 110 -3.55 -3.81 0.35
CA TYR A 110 -4.57 -4.82 0.58
C TYR A 110 -3.91 -6.19 0.48
N ASN A 111 -3.49 -6.72 1.63
CA ASN A 111 -2.95 -8.08 1.76
C ASN A 111 -4.08 -9.01 2.19
N ILE A 112 -4.77 -9.63 1.26
CA ILE A 112 -6.02 -10.34 1.53
C ILE A 112 -5.75 -11.84 1.67
N ASP A 113 -6.19 -12.44 2.78
CA ASP A 113 -6.33 -13.89 2.93
C ASP A 113 -7.56 -14.37 2.14
N LEU A 114 -7.35 -15.07 1.04
CA LEU A 114 -8.41 -15.59 0.15
C LEU A 114 -9.21 -16.74 0.75
N ARG A 115 -8.87 -17.22 1.95
CA ARG A 115 -9.67 -18.20 2.71
C ARG A 115 -10.76 -17.52 3.53
N SER A 116 -10.57 -16.26 3.91
CA SER A 116 -11.46 -15.51 4.82
C SER A 116 -11.95 -14.15 4.29
N GLY A 117 -11.31 -13.62 3.23
CA GLY A 117 -11.53 -12.27 2.72
C GLY A 117 -11.13 -11.17 3.70
N ASN A 118 -10.27 -11.46 4.68
CA ASN A 118 -9.75 -10.49 5.63
C ASN A 118 -8.39 -9.94 5.17
N ASN A 119 -8.11 -8.69 5.51
CA ASN A 119 -6.76 -8.15 5.39
C ASN A 119 -5.86 -8.74 6.48
N LEU A 120 -4.69 -9.22 6.08
CA LEU A 120 -3.59 -9.67 6.91
C LEU A 120 -2.94 -8.46 7.58
N SER A 121 -2.82 -8.51 8.89
CA SER A 121 -1.91 -7.64 9.64
C SER A 121 -0.50 -8.24 9.65
N LEU A 122 0.51 -7.37 9.74
CA LEU A 122 1.91 -7.79 9.77
C LEU A 122 2.18 -8.77 10.93
N LYS A 123 1.61 -8.47 12.10
CA LYS A 123 1.71 -9.31 13.31
C LYS A 123 1.15 -10.72 13.12
N GLU A 124 0.06 -10.88 12.37
CA GLU A 124 -0.58 -12.18 12.19
C GLU A 124 0.33 -13.20 11.50
N LEU A 125 1.23 -12.74 10.63
CA LEU A 125 2.18 -13.59 9.91
C LEU A 125 3.19 -14.27 10.84
N PHE A 126 3.52 -13.66 11.98
CA PHE A 126 4.56 -14.15 12.88
C PHE A 126 3.99 -15.01 14.02
N LYS A 127 4.80 -15.95 14.50
CA LYS A 127 4.49 -16.76 15.69
C LYS A 127 4.33 -15.88 16.93
N THR A 128 3.46 -16.27 17.85
CA THR A 128 3.05 -15.42 18.98
C THR A 128 4.20 -15.04 19.92
N GLU A 129 5.19 -15.92 20.07
CA GLU A 129 6.39 -15.73 20.88
C GLU A 129 7.48 -14.90 20.19
N VAL A 130 7.29 -14.56 18.91
CA VAL A 130 8.27 -13.80 18.13
C VAL A 130 7.97 -12.30 18.25
N ASP A 131 8.97 -11.55 18.70
CA ASP A 131 9.00 -10.10 18.53
C ASP A 131 9.40 -9.74 17.09
N TYR A 132 8.40 -9.70 16.22
CA TYR A 132 8.57 -9.46 14.79
C TYR A 132 9.17 -8.09 14.48
N LYS A 133 8.89 -7.09 15.32
CA LYS A 133 9.40 -5.73 15.15
C LYS A 133 10.91 -5.70 15.29
N ILE A 134 11.46 -6.36 16.32
CA ILE A 134 12.92 -6.43 16.51
C ILE A 134 13.63 -7.06 15.30
N ILE A 135 13.02 -8.07 14.67
CA ILE A 135 13.60 -8.74 13.51
C ILE A 135 13.60 -7.80 12.31
N ILE A 136 12.45 -7.17 12.04
CA ILE A 136 12.27 -6.26 10.91
C ILE A 136 13.13 -5.00 11.07
N ASP A 137 13.10 -4.36 12.25
CA ASP A 137 13.86 -3.15 12.55
C ASP A 137 15.37 -3.37 12.32
N LYS A 138 15.89 -4.52 12.77
CA LYS A 138 17.31 -4.88 12.55
C LYS A 138 17.66 -5.03 11.07
N GLU A 139 16.77 -5.61 10.28
CA GLU A 139 17.01 -5.78 8.85
C GLU A 139 16.90 -4.43 8.10
N ILE A 140 15.92 -3.58 8.46
CA ILE A 140 15.80 -2.22 7.90
C ILE A 140 17.05 -1.38 8.24
N GLU A 141 17.48 -1.38 9.50
CA GLU A 141 18.71 -0.68 9.91
C GLU A 141 19.94 -1.16 9.12
N LYS A 142 20.04 -2.47 8.89
CA LYS A 142 21.12 -3.05 8.09
C LYS A 142 21.05 -2.56 6.64
N GLN A 143 19.88 -2.57 6.01
CA GLN A 143 19.70 -2.09 4.64
C GLN A 143 20.03 -0.58 4.51
N ILE A 144 19.59 0.26 5.45
CA ILE A 144 19.93 1.69 5.51
C ILE A 144 21.46 1.86 5.62
N LYS A 145 22.12 1.14 6.53
CA LYS A 145 23.59 1.18 6.68
C LYS A 145 24.31 0.71 5.41
N GLU A 146 23.75 -0.23 4.65
CA GLU A 146 24.29 -0.69 3.37
C GLU A 146 24.16 0.36 2.27
N LEU A 147 23.10 1.18 2.27
CA LEU A 147 22.99 2.34 1.38
C LEU A 147 24.11 3.35 1.64
N GLY A 148 24.38 3.65 2.92
CA GLY A 148 25.48 4.53 3.34
C GLY A 148 26.88 4.06 2.93
N LYS A 149 27.07 2.74 2.79
CA LYS A 149 28.33 2.17 2.27
C LYS A 149 28.49 2.35 0.76
N LYS A 150 27.38 2.39 0.01
CA LYS A 150 27.37 2.62 -1.44
C LYS A 150 27.58 4.09 -1.74
N ASP A 151 26.94 4.97 -0.96
CA ASP A 151 27.07 6.41 -1.04
C ASP A 151 26.94 7.02 0.36
N LYS A 152 27.96 7.78 0.76
CA LYS A 152 28.20 8.27 2.14
C LYS A 152 27.10 9.17 2.71
N ASP A 153 26.18 9.62 1.88
CA ASP A 153 25.11 10.52 2.29
C ASP A 153 23.71 9.89 2.16
N LEU A 154 23.58 8.70 1.58
CA LEU A 154 22.28 8.04 1.40
C LEU A 154 21.72 7.43 2.69
N ASP A 155 22.54 7.03 3.65
CA ASP A 155 22.04 6.56 4.94
C ASP A 155 21.52 7.72 5.81
N LYS A 156 22.18 8.87 5.74
CA LYS A 156 21.85 10.07 6.54
C LYS A 156 20.52 10.72 6.16
N ILE A 157 19.92 10.37 5.02
CA ILE A 157 18.60 10.87 4.65
C ILE A 157 17.48 10.21 5.45
N TYR A 158 17.76 9.06 6.08
CA TYR A 158 16.78 8.27 6.81
C TYR A 158 16.79 8.58 8.31
N ASP A 159 15.62 8.93 8.85
CA ASP A 159 15.36 9.15 10.27
C ASP A 159 14.50 8.00 10.84
N PHE A 160 15.09 6.81 10.90
CA PHE A 160 14.40 5.58 11.24
C PHE A 160 14.47 5.25 12.74
N TYR A 161 13.30 5.11 13.38
CA TYR A 161 13.17 4.83 14.83
C TYR A 161 12.44 3.50 15.14
N GLY A 162 12.28 2.63 14.15
CA GLY A 162 11.54 1.37 14.27
C GLY A 162 10.14 1.43 13.65
N ILE A 163 9.59 0.27 13.34
CA ILE A 163 8.26 0.15 12.73
C ILE A 163 7.12 0.37 13.74
N LYS A 164 5.96 0.78 13.23
CA LYS A 164 4.70 0.86 14.00
C LYS A 164 4.07 -0.53 14.15
N GLU A 165 3.16 -0.73 15.11
CA GLU A 165 2.44 -2.02 15.25
C GLU A 165 1.57 -2.32 14.02
N ASN A 166 1.01 -1.27 13.42
CA ASN A 166 0.24 -1.31 12.19
C ASN A 166 1.04 -0.81 10.99
N GLN A 167 2.35 -1.09 10.95
CA GLN A 167 3.22 -0.68 9.84
C GLN A 167 2.65 -1.19 8.51
N LYS A 168 2.62 -0.30 7.50
CA LYS A 168 2.19 -0.66 6.17
C LYS A 168 3.21 -1.61 5.53
N PHE A 169 2.70 -2.65 4.90
CA PHE A 169 3.49 -3.65 4.20
C PHE A 169 2.71 -4.20 3.01
N TYR A 170 3.40 -4.80 2.07
CA TYR A 170 2.79 -5.63 1.04
C TYR A 170 3.61 -6.91 0.82
N LEU A 171 3.02 -7.89 0.15
CA LEU A 171 3.71 -9.13 -0.23
C LEU A 171 4.12 -9.01 -1.70
N GLU A 172 5.36 -9.33 -2.01
CA GLU A 172 5.90 -9.31 -3.37
C GLU A 172 7.01 -10.35 -3.48
N ASP A 173 6.86 -11.26 -4.46
CA ASP A 173 7.72 -12.43 -4.59
C ASP A 173 7.93 -13.14 -3.24
N ASP A 174 9.16 -13.52 -2.89
CA ASP A 174 9.51 -14.14 -1.60
C ASP A 174 9.81 -13.11 -0.49
N ASN A 175 9.16 -11.94 -0.52
CA ASN A 175 9.40 -10.86 0.43
C ASN A 175 8.12 -10.37 1.13
N ILE A 176 8.29 -9.99 2.39
CA ILE A 176 7.42 -9.03 3.08
C ILE A 176 8.08 -7.66 2.87
N VAL A 177 7.48 -6.78 2.08
CA VAL A 177 8.03 -5.44 1.82
C VAL A 177 7.44 -4.46 2.82
N ILE A 178 8.29 -3.93 3.70
CA ILE A 178 7.92 -2.87 4.63
C ILE A 178 8.18 -1.52 3.96
N TYR A 179 7.22 -0.61 4.04
CA TYR A 179 7.39 0.71 3.44
C TYR A 179 6.90 1.82 4.35
N PHE A 180 7.39 3.04 4.10
CA PHE A 180 7.09 4.24 4.88
C PHE A 180 6.49 5.31 3.98
N ASP A 181 5.46 6.00 4.48
CA ASP A 181 4.80 7.04 3.69
C ASP A 181 5.76 8.19 3.37
N LEU A 182 5.40 9.04 2.41
CA LEU A 182 6.18 10.25 2.12
C LEU A 182 6.39 11.06 3.40
N TYR A 183 7.63 11.51 3.63
CA TYR A 183 8.05 12.26 4.82
C TYR A 183 8.10 11.47 6.14
N ASP A 184 7.73 10.18 6.20
CA ASP A 184 7.74 9.44 7.47
C ASP A 184 9.17 9.31 8.03
N ILE A 185 10.11 8.86 7.19
CA ILE A 185 11.51 8.66 7.59
C ILE A 185 12.50 9.29 6.62
N ALA A 186 12.07 9.91 5.54
CA ALA A 186 12.97 10.50 4.54
C ALA A 186 12.29 11.70 3.83
N PRO A 187 13.05 12.66 3.28
CA PRO A 187 12.49 13.75 2.49
C PRO A 187 11.73 13.26 1.26
N TYR A 188 10.76 14.04 0.77
CA TYR A 188 9.96 13.73 -0.42
C TYR A 188 10.77 13.28 -1.64
N ALA A 189 11.95 13.88 -1.85
CA ALA A 189 12.82 13.55 -2.98
C ALA A 189 13.31 12.09 -2.98
N ALA A 190 13.31 11.42 -1.82
CA ALA A 190 13.62 10.01 -1.69
C ALA A 190 12.43 9.09 -2.07
N GLY A 191 11.24 9.66 -2.31
CA GLY A 191 10.02 8.90 -2.58
C GLY A 191 9.52 8.15 -1.33
N ILE A 192 8.84 7.04 -1.57
CA ILE A 192 8.37 6.11 -0.52
C ILE A 192 9.48 5.07 -0.31
N PRO A 193 10.14 5.05 0.85
CA PRO A 193 11.16 4.04 1.14
C PRO A 193 10.55 2.65 1.28
N GLU A 194 11.16 1.66 0.63
CA GLU A 194 10.77 0.26 0.67
C GLU A 194 11.93 -0.61 1.14
N PHE A 195 11.65 -1.54 2.04
CA PHE A 195 12.62 -2.45 2.65
C PHE A 195 12.10 -3.88 2.56
N PRO A 196 12.55 -4.66 1.56
CA PRO A 196 12.15 -6.06 1.41
C PRO A 196 12.78 -6.92 2.51
N ILE A 197 11.95 -7.71 3.19
CA ILE A 197 12.36 -8.71 4.18
C ILE A 197 12.22 -10.09 3.54
N ILE A 198 13.36 -10.69 3.20
CA ILE A 198 13.41 -12.00 2.54
C ILE A 198 12.87 -13.08 3.49
N ILE A 199 11.81 -13.76 3.06
CA ILE A 199 11.07 -14.71 3.90
C ILE A 199 11.92 -15.90 4.30
N GLU A 200 12.79 -16.39 3.42
CA GLU A 200 13.67 -17.52 3.74
C GLU A 200 14.56 -17.24 4.97
N ASN A 201 14.96 -15.97 5.20
CA ASN A 201 15.76 -15.59 6.36
C ASN A 201 14.96 -15.60 7.67
N ILE A 202 13.64 -15.48 7.61
CA ILE A 202 12.74 -15.38 8.78
C ILE A 202 11.68 -16.50 8.81
N LYS A 203 11.83 -17.52 7.97
CA LYS A 203 10.84 -18.59 7.78
C LYS A 203 10.47 -19.32 9.06
N LYS A 204 11.44 -19.49 9.97
CA LYS A 204 11.22 -20.17 11.26
C LYS A 204 10.35 -19.36 12.22
N GLN A 205 10.24 -18.06 11.98
CA GLN A 205 9.50 -17.11 12.79
C GLN A 205 8.07 -16.85 12.26
N ILE A 206 7.81 -17.21 11.00
CA ILE A 206 6.49 -17.13 10.37
C ILE A 206 5.64 -18.34 10.82
N LYS A 207 4.35 -18.10 11.04
CA LYS A 207 3.37 -19.15 11.34
C LYS A 207 3.19 -20.05 10.11
N GLU A 208 3.17 -21.36 10.32
CA GLU A 208 3.09 -22.35 9.23
C GLU A 208 1.87 -22.14 8.32
N ASP A 209 0.72 -21.79 8.90
CA ASP A 209 -0.54 -21.52 8.19
C ASP A 209 -0.52 -20.32 7.22
N TYR A 210 0.56 -19.53 7.22
CA TYR A 210 0.74 -18.38 6.34
C TYR A 210 1.91 -18.54 5.36
N LEU A 211 2.69 -19.63 5.45
CA LEU A 211 3.87 -19.80 4.61
C LEU A 211 3.55 -19.84 3.12
N ASP A 212 2.42 -20.45 2.73
CA ASP A 212 1.94 -20.55 1.35
C ASP A 212 1.30 -19.25 0.81
N MET A 213 1.10 -18.26 1.67
CA MET A 213 0.68 -16.92 1.30
C MET A 213 1.87 -16.02 0.99
N VAL A 214 2.92 -16.19 1.78
CA VAL A 214 4.09 -15.32 1.74
C VAL A 214 5.19 -15.87 0.83
N ILE A 215 5.26 -17.18 0.60
CA ILE A 215 6.15 -17.84 -0.40
C ILE A 215 5.39 -18.04 -1.71
#